data_AF-A0AAD3AP76-F1
#
_entry.id   AF-A0AAD3AP76-F1
#
_cell.length_a   1.000
_cell.length_b   1.000
_cell.length_c   1.000
_cell.angle_alpha   90.00
_cell.angle_beta   90.00
_cell.angle_gamma   90.00
#
_symmetry.space_group_name_H-M   'P 1'
#
loop_
_entity.id
_entity.type
_entity.pdbx_description
1 polymer ?
#
loop_
_entity_poly.entity_id
_entity_poly.type
_entity_poly.pdbx_seq_one_letter_code
_entity_poly.pdbx_strand_id
1 'polypeptide(L)' 'MLARLDRFEIDQVIRATAAAYPDPALRSLDAIHLATAQIAASTAPLTAMVAYDSRLSDAARALGITIVTPGRNS' A
#
# COMPACT_ATOMS: atom_id res chain seq x y z
N MET A 1 4.69 19.99 11.20
CA MET A 1 4.04 18.68 11.47
C MET A 1 4.26 17.68 10.35
N LEU A 2 4.19 18.07 9.07
CA LEU A 2 4.45 17.17 7.92
C LEU A 2 5.92 16.75 7.72
N ALA A 3 6.89 17.48 8.29
CA ALA A 3 8.33 17.21 8.08
C ALA A 3 8.86 15.88 8.65
N ARG A 4 8.01 15.10 9.35
CA ARG A 4 8.34 13.77 9.89
C ARG A 4 7.76 12.63 9.05
N LEU A 5 7.16 12.94 7.90
CA LEU A 5 6.59 11.96 6.99
C LEU A 5 7.41 11.92 5.71
N ASP A 6 7.88 10.73 5.36
CA ASP A 6 8.41 10.50 4.03
C ASP A 6 7.26 10.53 3.03
N ARG A 7 7.38 11.39 2.02
CA ARG A 7 6.37 11.58 1.00
C ARG A 7 6.83 10.90 -0.28
N PHE A 8 5.96 10.04 -0.81
CA PHE A 8 6.13 9.41 -2.09
C PHE A 8 5.25 10.13 -3.11
N GLU A 9 5.85 10.65 -4.17
CA GLU A 9 5.10 11.13 -5.32
C GLU A 9 4.57 9.93 -6.11
N ILE A 10 3.36 10.05 -6.68
CA ILE A 10 2.79 8.99 -7.52
C ILE A 10 3.43 9.08 -8.92
N ASP A 11 4.72 8.81 -8.97
CA ASP A 11 5.55 8.92 -10.15
C ASP A 11 5.31 7.77 -11.14
N GLN A 12 6.12 7.71 -12.20
CA GLN A 12 5.96 6.67 -13.22
C GLN A 12 6.19 5.27 -12.66
N VAL A 13 7.09 5.09 -11.69
CA VAL A 13 7.39 3.78 -11.10
C VAL A 13 6.18 3.29 -10.34
N ILE A 14 5.61 4.11 -9.44
CA ILE A 14 4.42 3.73 -8.68
C ILE A 14 3.24 3.46 -9.61
N ARG A 15 3.00 4.29 -10.63
CA ARG A 15 1.89 4.05 -11.58
C ARG A 15 2.07 2.78 -12.39
N ALA A 16 3.29 2.48 -12.83
CA ALA A 16 3.59 1.25 -13.57
C ALA A 16 3.41 0.02 -12.68
N THR A 17 3.90 0.05 -11.44
CA THR A 17 3.70 -1.03 -10.46
C THR A 17 2.21 -1.24 -10.17
N ALA A 18 1.44 -0.17 -9.96
CA ALA A 18 0.00 -0.26 -9.73
C ALA A 18 -0.73 -0.88 -10.94
N ALA A 19 -0.35 -0.50 -12.16
CA ALA A 19 -0.94 -1.03 -13.39
C ALA A 19 -0.54 -2.50 -13.66
N ALA A 20 0.52 -3.00 -13.04
CA ALA A 20 0.99 -4.38 -13.20
C ALA A 20 0.26 -5.38 -12.30
N TYR A 21 -0.61 -4.94 -11.39
CA TYR A 21 -1.37 -5.88 -10.57
C TYR A 21 -2.34 -6.70 -11.43
N PRO A 22 -2.37 -8.03 -11.26
CA PRO A 22 -3.13 -8.91 -12.13
C PRO A 22 -4.62 -8.97 -11.80
N ASP A 23 -5.04 -8.48 -10.63
CA ASP A 23 -6.44 -8.53 -10.18
C ASP A 23 -7.26 -7.41 -10.86
N PRO A 24 -8.18 -7.74 -11.78
CA PRO A 24 -9.01 -6.73 -12.45
C PRO A 24 -10.07 -6.12 -11.53
N ALA A 25 -10.36 -6.72 -10.38
CA ALA A 25 -11.28 -6.18 -9.38
C ALA A 25 -10.60 -5.20 -8.40
N LEU A 26 -9.26 -5.10 -8.45
CA LEU A 26 -8.51 -4.17 -7.64
C LEU A 26 -8.77 -2.74 -8.10
N ARG A 27 -9.30 -1.91 -7.18
CA ARG A 27 -9.60 -0.51 -7.50
C ARG A 27 -8.31 0.26 -7.70
N SER A 28 -8.32 1.25 -8.60
CA SER A 28 -7.11 2.02 -8.94
C SER A 28 -6.44 2.68 -7.72
N LEU A 29 -7.22 3.16 -6.75
CA LEU A 29 -6.66 3.77 -5.54
C LEU A 29 -6.03 2.72 -4.61
N ASP A 30 -6.62 1.53 -4.52
CA ASP A 30 -6.04 0.42 -3.76
C ASP A 30 -4.71 -0.02 -4.40
N ALA A 31 -4.69 -0.14 -5.74
CA ALA A 31 -3.47 -0.41 -6.50
C ALA A 31 -2.37 0.65 -6.26
N ILE A 32 -2.71 1.94 -6.26
CA ILE A 32 -1.71 3.00 -5.98
C ILE A 32 -1.16 2.88 -4.56
N HIS A 33 -1.99 2.60 -3.56
CA HIS A 33 -1.53 2.44 -2.17
C HIS A 33 -0.62 1.22 -1.99
N LEU A 34 -1.00 0.08 -2.57
CA LEU A 34 -0.20 -1.14 -2.51
C LEU A 34 1.15 -0.95 -3.23
N ALA A 35 1.14 -0.32 -4.39
CA ALA A 35 2.35 -0.04 -5.15
C ALA A 35 3.28 0.90 -4.37
N THR A 36 2.71 1.95 -3.75
CA THR A 36 3.48 2.86 -2.90
C THR A 36 4.10 2.13 -1.71
N ALA A 37 3.36 1.24 -1.05
CA ALA A 37 3.89 0.43 0.06
C ALA A 37 5.02 -0.51 -0.38
N GLN A 38 4.90 -1.14 -1.56
CA GLN A 38 5.98 -1.98 -2.12
C GLN A 38 7.23 -1.17 -2.44
N ILE A 39 7.08 0.01 -3.05
CA ILE A 39 8.21 0.89 -3.34
C ILE A 39 8.84 1.41 -2.04
N ALA A 40 8.06 1.82 -1.05
CA ALA A 40 8.57 2.23 0.25
C ALA A 40 9.33 1.11 0.97
N ALA A 41 8.83 -0.13 0.89
CA ALA A 41 9.52 -1.31 1.44
C ALA A 41 10.87 -1.59 0.76
N SER A 42 11.07 -1.13 -0.48
CA SER A 42 12.36 -1.25 -1.18
C SER A 42 13.37 -0.17 -0.77
N THR A 43 12.92 0.96 -0.22
CA THR A 43 13.79 2.07 0.21
C THR A 43 14.19 1.96 1.69
N ALA A 44 13.31 1.42 2.54
CA ALA A 44 13.56 1.16 3.95
C ALA A 44 12.64 0.04 4.47
N PRO A 45 12.97 -0.60 5.62
CA PRO A 45 12.10 -1.62 6.20
C PRO A 45 10.69 -1.06 6.49
N LEU A 46 9.70 -1.58 5.76
CA LEU A 46 8.30 -1.27 6.01
C LEU A 46 7.77 -2.17 7.13
N THR A 47 7.49 -1.60 8.30
CA THR A 47 6.95 -2.36 9.44
C THR A 47 5.53 -2.84 9.18
N ALA A 48 4.65 -1.95 8.70
CA ALA A 48 3.28 -2.27 8.35
C ALA A 48 2.68 -1.16 7.49
N MET A 49 1.73 -1.54 6.64
CA MET A 49 0.75 -0.62 6.08
C MET A 49 -0.43 -0.49 7.04
N VAL A 50 -0.97 0.72 7.20
CA VAL A 50 -2.12 0.99 8.08
C VAL A 50 -3.32 1.33 7.23
N ALA A 51 -4.39 0.56 7.33
CA ALA A 51 -5.63 0.82 6.59
C ALA A 51 -6.86 0.40 7.39
N TYR A 52 -7.93 1.19 7.30
CA TYR A 52 -9.24 0.88 7.90
C TYR A 52 -10.16 0.09 6.96
N ASP A 53 -9.99 0.28 5.65
CA ASP A 53 -10.76 -0.40 4.61
C ASP A 53 -10.39 -1.89 4.59
N SER A 54 -11.39 -2.77 4.74
CA SER A 54 -11.16 -4.22 4.75
C SER A 54 -10.70 -4.74 3.39
N ARG A 55 -11.21 -4.18 2.29
CA ARG A 55 -10.86 -4.66 0.94
C ARG A 55 -9.40 -4.36 0.63
N LEU A 56 -8.94 -3.14 0.97
CA LEU A 56 -7.52 -2.78 0.87
C LEU A 56 -6.65 -3.63 1.79
N SER A 57 -7.13 -3.91 3.00
CA SER A 57 -6.42 -4.77 3.94
C SER A 57 -6.26 -6.20 3.41
N ASP A 58 -7.30 -6.75 2.80
CA ASP A 58 -7.26 -8.10 2.21
C ASP A 58 -6.34 -8.15 0.99
N ALA A 59 -6.37 -7.13 0.13
CA ALA A 59 -5.44 -7.01 -0.99
C ALA A 59 -3.98 -6.87 -0.52
N ALA A 60 -3.71 -6.11 0.54
CA ALA A 60 -2.38 -6.00 1.14
C ALA A 60 -1.88 -7.36 1.66
N ARG A 61 -2.74 -8.11 2.36
CA ARG A 61 -2.42 -9.47 2.84
C ARG A 61 -2.13 -10.42 1.68
N ALA A 62 -2.90 -10.36 0.60
CA ALA A 62 -2.69 -11.19 -0.58
C ALA A 62 -1.32 -10.93 -1.25
N LEU A 63 -0.78 -9.72 -1.10
CA LEU A 63 0.57 -9.35 -1.56
C LEU A 63 1.68 -9.58 -0.52
N GLY A 64 1.36 -10.18 0.64
CA GLY A 64 2.32 -10.42 1.72
C GLY A 64 2.74 -9.16 2.49
N ILE A 65 2.02 -8.05 2.33
CA ILE A 65 2.29 -6.81 3.06
C ILE A 65 1.66 -6.93 4.45
N THR A 66 2.47 -6.74 5.50
CA THR A 66 1.97 -6.64 6.87
C THR A 66 0.99 -5.47 6.98
N ILE A 67 -0.26 -5.74 7.38
CA ILE A 67 -1.31 -4.73 7.51
C ILE A 67 -1.80 -4.63 8.96
N VAL A 68 -1.99 -3.41 9.43
CA VAL A 68 -2.64 -3.09 10.71
C VAL A 68 -3.92 -2.31 10.44
N THR A 69 -4.99 -2.71 11.11
CA THR A 69 -6.31 -2.06 11.01
C THR A 69 -6.73 -1.55 12.39
N PRO A 70 -6.47 -0.27 12.71
CA PRO A 70 -6.79 0.24 14.04
C PRO A 70 -8.29 0.15 14.32
N GLY A 71 -8.66 -0.12 15.57
CA GLY A 71 -10.06 -0.31 15.96
C GLY A 71 -10.69 -1.63 15.49
N ARG A 72 -9.95 -2.48 14.76
CA ARG A 72 -10.25 -3.90 14.63
C ARG A 72 -9.26 -4.68 15.48
N ASN A 73 -9.76 -5.35 16.51
CA ASN A 73 -8.98 -6.35 17.21
C ASN A 73 -8.76 -7.52 16.24
N SER A 74 -7.51 -7.74 15.86
CA SER A 74 -7.06 -8.92 15.10
C SER A 74 -7.19 -10.18 15.94
#